data_AF-A0A961RGA0-F1
#
_entry.id   AF-A0A961RGA0-F1
#
_cell.length_a   1.000
_cell.length_b   1.000
_cell.length_c   1.000
_cell.angle_alpha   90.00
_cell.angle_beta   90.00
_cell.angle_gamma   90.00
#
_symmetry.space_group_name_H-M   'P 1'
#
loop_
_entity.id
_entity.type
_entity.pdbx_description
1 polymer ?
#
loop_
_entity_poly.entity_id
_entity_poly.type
_entity_poly.pdbx_seq_one_letter_code
_entity_poly.pdbx_strand_id
1 'polypeptide(L)'
;MAMASEFEKSRARDEITDFVLQNCLAHHLGEERPVGYGPAFNPIGFLGRMAQPGDLLLLSGTQKKGWSLCWLHRIATNQPENRYLCESIETGEISWWSNVGIEYLDRNVVERHPQWKWTDKQFAFSDRWQAVCSEPADWHGLKPLVPKFGSGHEVTLVMQSAEGWREERTVREFPDYRKVTKTEMRAFFMQCLSEAVKA
;
A
#
# COMPACT_ATOMS: atom_id res chain seq x y z
N MET A 1 -21.53 22.40 13.54
CA MET A 1 -20.34 22.30 12.67
C MET A 1 -19.61 21.02 13.06
N ALA A 2 -19.82 19.93 12.34
CA ALA A 2 -19.02 18.72 12.55
C ALA A 2 -17.61 19.00 12.05
N MET A 3 -16.60 18.86 12.91
CA MET A 3 -15.21 18.89 12.44
C MET A 3 -15.07 17.78 11.41
N ALA A 4 -14.66 18.12 10.18
CA ALA A 4 -14.31 17.12 9.18
C ALA A 4 -13.29 16.19 9.82
N SER A 5 -13.63 14.89 9.93
CA SER A 5 -12.68 13.90 10.43
C SER A 5 -11.47 13.94 9.50
N GLU A 6 -10.29 14.16 10.08
CA GLU A 6 -9.02 14.16 9.35
C GLU A 6 -8.90 12.84 8.58
N PHE A 7 -8.68 12.94 7.26
CA PHE A 7 -8.58 11.78 6.39
C PHE A 7 -7.34 10.96 6.78
N GLU A 8 -7.55 9.80 7.39
CA GLU A 8 -6.48 9.01 8.04
C GLU A 8 -5.49 8.32 7.07
N LYS A 9 -5.59 8.55 5.75
CA LYS A 9 -4.76 7.90 4.73
C LYS A 9 -4.17 8.92 3.75
N SER A 10 -3.87 10.14 4.20
CA SER A 10 -3.40 11.21 3.33
C SER A 10 -2.11 10.82 2.59
N ARG A 11 -1.16 10.17 3.27
CA ARG A 11 0.10 9.77 2.63
C ARG A 11 -0.07 8.65 1.62
N ALA A 12 -0.96 7.68 1.90
CA ALA A 12 -1.28 6.64 0.93
C ALA A 12 -1.90 7.23 -0.34
N ARG A 13 -2.82 8.19 -0.20
CA ARG A 13 -3.40 8.92 -1.35
C ARG A 13 -2.32 9.60 -2.18
N ASP A 14 -1.40 10.29 -1.54
CA ASP A 14 -0.33 11.03 -2.23
C ASP A 14 0.59 10.05 -2.98
N GLU A 15 1.01 8.94 -2.34
CA GLU A 15 1.81 7.91 -3.01
C GLU A 15 1.10 7.25 -4.21
N ILE A 16 -0.21 6.95 -4.08
CA ILE A 16 -1.00 6.41 -5.19
C ILE A 16 -1.09 7.42 -6.33
N THR A 17 -1.36 8.69 -6.00
CA THR A 17 -1.52 9.76 -6.98
C THR A 17 -0.22 10.01 -7.73
N ASP A 18 0.90 10.09 -7.01
CA ASP A 18 2.23 10.24 -7.59
C ASP A 18 2.57 9.07 -8.51
N PHE A 19 2.25 7.83 -8.12
CA PHE A 19 2.45 6.66 -8.97
C PHE A 19 1.65 6.77 -10.27
N VAL A 20 0.36 7.13 -10.18
CA VAL A 20 -0.50 7.28 -11.35
C VAL A 20 0.02 8.39 -12.27
N LEU A 21 0.42 9.54 -11.72
CA LEU A 21 0.99 10.66 -12.47
C LEU A 21 2.30 10.25 -13.17
N GLN A 22 3.21 9.59 -12.46
CA GLN A 22 4.47 9.10 -13.05
C GLN A 22 4.21 8.10 -14.18
N ASN A 23 3.24 7.21 -14.01
CA ASN A 23 2.88 6.26 -15.05
C ASN A 23 2.28 6.97 -16.28
N CYS A 24 1.37 7.92 -16.09
CA CYS A 24 0.83 8.74 -17.17
C CYS A 24 1.93 9.53 -17.90
N LEU A 25 2.86 10.14 -17.17
CA LEU A 25 3.99 10.88 -17.75
C LEU A 25 4.92 9.96 -18.54
N ALA A 26 5.22 8.77 -18.03
CA ALA A 26 6.01 7.77 -18.74
C ALA A 26 5.34 7.30 -20.04
N HIS A 27 4.01 7.31 -20.11
CA HIS A 27 3.25 7.02 -21.33
C HIS A 27 3.22 8.18 -22.34
N HIS A 28 3.59 9.40 -21.95
CA HIS A 28 3.49 10.60 -22.80
C HIS A 28 4.83 11.27 -23.17
N LEU A 29 5.92 10.99 -22.46
CA LEU A 29 7.20 11.70 -22.62
C LEU A 29 8.29 10.96 -23.44
N GLY A 30 7.96 9.96 -24.26
CA GLY A 30 8.93 9.38 -25.19
C GLY A 30 8.33 8.34 -26.13
N GLU A 31 8.78 8.36 -27.40
CA GLU A 31 8.33 7.46 -28.48
C GLU A 31 8.69 5.98 -28.24
N GLU A 32 9.51 5.67 -27.23
CA GLU A 32 9.87 4.31 -26.86
C GLU A 32 9.08 3.88 -25.62
N ARG A 33 7.99 3.15 -25.85
CA ARG A 33 7.33 2.39 -24.80
C ARG A 33 8.37 1.47 -24.16
N PRO A 34 8.65 1.55 -22.84
CA PRO A 34 9.49 0.56 -22.20
C PRO A 34 8.83 -0.82 -22.41
N VAL A 35 9.56 -1.73 -23.05
CA VAL A 35 9.07 -3.08 -23.33
C VAL A 35 8.68 -3.73 -22.01
N GLY A 36 7.41 -4.10 -21.85
CA GLY A 36 6.87 -4.71 -20.62
C GLY A 36 5.89 -3.84 -19.82
N TYR A 37 5.68 -2.57 -20.17
CA TYR A 37 4.63 -1.74 -19.56
C TYR A 37 3.31 -1.84 -20.35
N GLY A 38 2.40 -2.69 -19.87
CA GLY A 38 0.97 -2.69 -20.25
C GLY A 38 0.26 -1.40 -19.81
N PRO A 39 -0.99 -1.15 -20.23
CA PRO A 39 -1.79 -0.09 -19.61
C PRO A 39 -1.90 -0.38 -18.10
N ALA A 40 -1.60 0.62 -17.26
CA ALA A 40 -1.62 0.43 -15.80
C ALA A 40 -3.01 0.02 -15.29
N PHE A 41 -4.05 0.63 -15.86
CA PHE A 41 -5.45 0.30 -15.63
C PHE A 41 -5.98 -0.58 -16.76
N ASN A 42 -6.63 -1.69 -16.38
CA ASN A 42 -7.23 -2.64 -17.30
C ASN A 42 -8.75 -2.50 -17.26
N PRO A 43 -9.42 -2.36 -18.42
CA PRO A 43 -10.88 -2.37 -18.45
C PRO A 43 -11.41 -3.72 -17.99
N ILE A 44 -12.53 -3.71 -17.26
CA ILE A 44 -13.21 -4.95 -16.85
C ILE A 44 -13.54 -5.79 -18.09
N GLY A 45 -13.26 -7.09 -18.03
CA GLY A 45 -13.52 -8.03 -19.13
C GLY A 45 -12.40 -8.12 -20.16
N PHE A 46 -11.38 -7.27 -20.08
CA PHE A 46 -10.16 -7.46 -20.84
C PHE A 46 -9.43 -8.71 -20.35
N LEU A 47 -9.06 -9.61 -21.27
CA LEU A 47 -8.48 -10.93 -20.98
C LEU A 47 -9.35 -11.81 -20.04
N GLY A 48 -10.66 -11.56 -19.96
CA GLY A 48 -11.59 -12.33 -19.12
C GLY A 48 -11.47 -12.08 -17.61
N ARG A 49 -10.72 -11.06 -17.19
CA ARG A 49 -10.56 -10.73 -15.76
C ARG A 49 -11.62 -9.70 -15.32
N MET A 50 -12.34 -10.06 -14.26
CA MET A 50 -13.30 -9.18 -13.60
C MET A 50 -12.64 -8.45 -12.42
N ALA A 51 -13.17 -7.28 -12.07
CA ALA A 51 -12.80 -6.57 -10.84
C ALA A 51 -13.14 -7.43 -9.60
N GLN A 52 -12.35 -7.29 -8.54
CA GLN A 52 -12.46 -8.05 -7.30
C GLN A 52 -12.28 -7.14 -6.09
N PRO A 53 -12.90 -7.46 -4.94
CA PRO A 53 -12.61 -6.79 -3.68
C PRO A 53 -11.10 -6.69 -3.41
N GLY A 54 -10.63 -5.49 -3.08
CA GLY A 54 -9.23 -5.16 -2.87
C GLY A 54 -8.52 -4.52 -4.06
N ASP A 55 -9.16 -4.48 -5.23
CA ASP A 55 -8.65 -3.78 -6.42
C ASP A 55 -8.72 -2.25 -6.24
N LEU A 56 -7.72 -1.55 -6.79
CA LEU A 56 -7.76 -0.11 -6.98
C LEU A 56 -8.44 0.18 -8.31
N LEU A 57 -9.55 0.90 -8.29
CA LEU A 57 -10.35 1.21 -9.47
C LEU A 57 -10.16 2.66 -9.91
N LEU A 58 -10.15 2.84 -11.23
CA LEU A 58 -10.45 4.09 -11.90
C LEU A 58 -11.93 4.08 -12.28
N LEU A 59 -12.71 5.00 -11.70
CA LEU A 59 -14.11 5.21 -12.05
C LEU A 59 -14.24 6.31 -13.11
N SER A 60 -14.96 6.01 -14.18
CA SER A 60 -15.33 6.99 -15.22
C SER A 60 -16.84 7.20 -15.28
N GLY A 61 -17.26 8.36 -15.78
CA GLY A 61 -18.66 8.76 -15.80
C GLY A 61 -19.22 9.25 -14.45
N THR A 62 -18.35 9.46 -13.45
CA THR A 62 -18.76 10.08 -12.17
C THR A 62 -18.76 11.60 -12.32
N GLN A 63 -19.83 12.26 -11.84
CA GLN A 63 -19.89 13.73 -11.76
C GLN A 63 -19.40 14.27 -10.41
N LYS A 64 -19.19 13.39 -9.43
CA LYS A 64 -18.77 13.74 -8.07
C LYS A 64 -17.24 13.83 -8.03
N LYS A 65 -16.71 15.01 -7.69
CA LYS A 65 -15.27 15.20 -7.45
C LYS A 65 -14.77 14.26 -6.35
N GLY A 66 -13.56 13.78 -6.51
CA GLY A 66 -12.87 12.90 -5.57
C GLY A 66 -13.25 11.43 -5.63
N TRP A 67 -13.90 10.98 -6.70
CA TRP A 67 -14.27 9.56 -6.89
C TRP A 67 -13.58 8.90 -8.07
N SER A 68 -12.68 9.60 -8.75
CA SER A 68 -11.96 9.05 -9.91
C SER A 68 -11.15 7.81 -9.51
N LEU A 69 -10.52 7.80 -8.33
CA LEU A 69 -9.77 6.65 -7.82
C LEU A 69 -10.37 6.15 -6.51
N CYS A 70 -10.56 4.84 -6.41
CA CYS A 70 -11.18 4.24 -5.22
C CYS A 70 -10.79 2.78 -4.99
N TRP A 71 -10.82 2.34 -3.74
CA TRP A 71 -10.68 0.93 -3.38
C TRP A 71 -12.02 0.21 -3.50
N LEU A 72 -12.05 -0.91 -4.21
CA LEU A 72 -13.23 -1.77 -4.28
C LEU A 72 -13.34 -2.63 -3.02
N HIS A 73 -14.42 -2.47 -2.25
CA HIS A 73 -14.69 -3.27 -1.05
C HIS A 73 -15.58 -4.46 -1.33
N ARG A 74 -16.65 -4.27 -2.11
CA ARG A 74 -17.66 -5.31 -2.38
C ARG A 74 -18.31 -5.11 -3.73
N ILE A 75 -18.78 -6.22 -4.31
CA ILE A 75 -19.60 -6.24 -5.52
C ILE A 75 -20.93 -6.88 -5.15
N ALA A 76 -22.03 -6.19 -5.44
CA ALA A 76 -23.38 -6.74 -5.30
C ALA A 76 -23.94 -7.11 -6.68
N THR A 77 -24.32 -8.37 -6.85
CA THR A 77 -24.84 -8.96 -8.09
C THR A 77 -26.33 -9.29 -8.00
N ASN A 78 -27.02 -8.78 -6.99
CA ASN A 78 -28.43 -9.06 -6.69
C ASN A 78 -29.43 -8.19 -7.49
N GLN A 79 -28.95 -7.43 -8.45
CA GLN A 79 -29.69 -6.46 -9.26
C GLN A 79 -29.33 -6.67 -10.74
N PRO A 80 -30.14 -6.20 -11.71
CA PRO A 80 -29.83 -6.32 -13.14
C PRO A 80 -28.53 -5.62 -13.54
N GLU A 81 -28.05 -4.66 -12.73
CA GLU A 81 -26.74 -4.03 -12.86
C GLU A 81 -25.86 -4.34 -11.63
N ASN A 82 -24.56 -4.54 -11.88
CA ASN A 82 -23.59 -4.68 -10.81
C ASN A 82 -23.45 -3.36 -10.04
N ARG A 83 -23.47 -3.45 -8.70
CA ARG A 83 -23.14 -2.32 -7.82
C ARG A 83 -21.80 -2.55 -7.15
N TYR A 84 -21.03 -1.49 -6.99
CA TYR A 84 -19.66 -1.52 -6.48
C TYR A 84 -19.58 -0.65 -5.23
N LEU A 85 -19.22 -1.25 -4.09
CA LEU A 85 -18.96 -0.51 -2.86
C LEU A 85 -17.53 -0.03 -2.90
N CYS A 86 -17.33 1.27 -3.03
CA CYS A 86 -16.02 1.87 -3.21
C CYS A 86 -15.67 2.82 -2.07
N GLU A 87 -14.40 2.87 -1.69
CA GLU A 87 -13.82 3.88 -0.80
C GLU A 87 -12.97 4.85 -1.62
N SER A 88 -13.33 6.14 -1.63
CA SER A 88 -12.54 7.18 -2.30
C SER A 88 -11.13 7.24 -1.71
N ILE A 89 -10.09 7.25 -2.55
CA ILE A 89 -8.72 7.49 -2.07
C ILE A 89 -8.50 8.95 -1.64
N GLU A 90 -9.33 9.89 -2.12
CA GLU A 90 -9.15 11.31 -1.84
C GLU A 90 -9.77 11.71 -0.49
N THR A 91 -10.95 11.16 -0.21
CA THR A 91 -11.76 11.56 0.94
C THR A 91 -11.95 10.46 1.98
N GLY A 92 -11.70 9.19 1.63
CA GLY A 92 -12.00 8.04 2.48
C GLY A 92 -13.49 7.73 2.62
N GLU A 93 -14.36 8.50 1.95
CA GLU A 93 -15.80 8.22 1.94
C GLU A 93 -16.08 6.88 1.28
N ILE A 94 -17.05 6.15 1.82
CA ILE A 94 -17.50 4.86 1.28
C ILE A 94 -18.89 5.04 0.67
N SER A 95 -19.07 4.62 -0.58
CA SER A 95 -20.35 4.72 -1.29
C SER A 95 -20.54 3.60 -2.30
N TRP A 96 -21.80 3.26 -2.56
CA TRP A 96 -22.17 2.36 -3.65
C TRP A 96 -22.26 3.13 -4.97
N TRP A 97 -21.68 2.57 -6.03
CA TRP A 97 -21.74 3.08 -7.39
C TRP A 97 -22.37 2.06 -8.33
N SER A 98 -23.15 2.54 -9.29
CA SER A 98 -23.68 1.79 -10.43
C SER A 98 -23.72 2.68 -11.66
N ASN A 99 -23.86 2.08 -12.85
CA ASN A 99 -23.83 2.80 -14.13
C ASN A 99 -22.58 3.70 -14.32
N VAL A 100 -21.42 3.19 -13.91
CA VAL A 100 -20.11 3.85 -14.05
C VAL A 100 -19.19 2.96 -14.86
N GLY A 101 -18.27 3.58 -15.62
CA GLY A 101 -17.17 2.84 -16.24
C GLY A 101 -16.13 2.49 -15.17
N ILE A 102 -15.55 1.30 -15.27
CA ILE A 102 -14.59 0.79 -14.29
C ILE A 102 -13.40 0.17 -14.99
N GLU A 103 -12.22 0.60 -14.57
CA GLU A 103 -10.95 -0.02 -14.89
C GLU A 103 -10.23 -0.32 -13.59
N TYR A 104 -9.46 -1.41 -13.51
CA TYR A 104 -8.72 -1.77 -12.31
C TYR A 104 -7.22 -1.73 -12.56
N LEU A 105 -6.46 -1.24 -11.59
CA LEU A 105 -4.99 -1.29 -11.63
C LEU A 105 -4.52 -2.74 -11.52
N ASP A 106 -3.50 -3.13 -12.30
CA ASP A 106 -2.92 -4.48 -12.18
C ASP A 106 -2.62 -4.85 -10.71
N ARG A 107 -3.19 -5.97 -10.26
CA ARG A 107 -3.05 -6.48 -8.90
C ARG A 107 -1.60 -6.72 -8.51
N ASN A 108 -0.74 -7.10 -9.47
CA ASN A 108 0.68 -7.26 -9.21
C ASN A 108 1.37 -5.94 -8.81
N VAL A 109 0.83 -4.81 -9.24
CA VAL A 109 1.30 -3.48 -8.81
C VAL A 109 0.83 -3.23 -7.39
N VAL A 110 -0.47 -3.41 -7.12
CA VAL A 110 -1.05 -3.25 -5.77
C VAL A 110 -0.34 -4.12 -4.73
N GLU A 111 -0.04 -5.39 -5.05
CA GLU A 111 0.68 -6.33 -4.19
C GLU A 111 2.13 -5.91 -3.90
N ARG A 112 2.77 -5.21 -4.85
CA ARG A 112 4.12 -4.64 -4.66
C ARG A 112 4.12 -3.36 -3.83
N HIS A 113 2.96 -2.73 -3.64
CA HIS A 113 2.78 -1.50 -2.87
C HIS A 113 1.81 -1.68 -1.70
N PRO A 114 2.11 -2.57 -0.73
CA PRO A 114 1.21 -2.82 0.40
C PRO A 114 0.94 -1.57 1.26
N GLN A 115 1.84 -0.58 1.23
CA GLN A 115 1.70 0.66 1.97
C GLN A 115 0.55 1.57 1.48
N TRP A 116 0.04 1.35 0.26
CA TRP A 116 -1.10 2.12 -0.25
C TRP A 116 -2.41 1.86 0.50
N LYS A 117 -2.45 0.82 1.35
CA LYS A 117 -3.59 0.52 2.22
C LYS A 117 -3.40 1.05 3.64
N TRP A 118 -2.25 1.68 3.92
CA TRP A 118 -1.91 2.10 5.26
C TRP A 118 -2.64 3.38 5.68
N THR A 119 -2.83 3.49 6.99
CA THR A 119 -3.15 4.77 7.64
C THR A 119 -1.90 5.58 7.89
N ASP A 120 -2.06 6.88 8.11
CA ASP A 120 -0.96 7.79 8.43
C ASP A 120 -0.28 7.39 9.75
N LYS A 121 -1.00 6.74 10.67
CA LYS A 121 -0.42 6.16 11.91
C LYS A 121 0.50 4.97 11.61
N GLN A 122 0.15 4.15 10.62
CA GLN A 122 0.99 3.04 10.16
C GLN A 122 2.24 3.56 9.43
N PHE A 123 2.10 4.63 8.62
CA PHE A 123 3.25 5.34 8.06
C PHE A 123 4.17 5.88 9.15
N ALA A 124 3.64 6.59 10.15
CA ALA A 124 4.43 7.12 11.25
C ALA A 124 5.16 6.03 12.04
N PHE A 125 4.53 4.86 12.22
CA PHE A 125 5.21 3.70 12.79
C PHE A 125 6.37 3.22 11.93
N SER A 126 6.16 3.11 10.61
CA SER A 126 7.19 2.69 9.65
C SER A 126 8.36 3.67 9.62
N ASP A 127 8.10 4.98 9.58
CA ASP A 127 9.14 6.01 9.61
C ASP A 127 9.97 5.92 10.89
N ARG A 128 9.31 5.69 12.03
CA ARG A 128 9.98 5.49 13.32
C ARG A 128 10.86 4.25 13.31
N TRP A 129 10.40 3.15 12.72
CA TRP A 129 11.19 1.92 12.57
C TRP A 129 12.43 2.17 11.71
N GLN A 130 12.26 2.79 10.53
CA GLN A 130 13.36 3.13 9.63
C GLN A 130 14.38 4.06 10.31
N ALA A 131 13.91 5.06 11.05
CA ALA A 131 14.78 5.96 11.82
C ALA A 131 15.64 5.19 12.83
N VAL A 132 15.03 4.28 13.61
CA VAL A 132 15.76 3.46 14.59
C VAL A 132 16.83 2.58 13.92
N CYS A 133 16.53 2.01 12.75
CA CYS A 133 17.49 1.20 12.01
C CYS A 133 18.62 2.03 11.37
N SER A 134 18.38 3.31 11.08
CA SER A 134 19.37 4.21 10.47
C SER A 134 20.33 4.87 11.47
N GLU A 135 20.02 4.86 12.77
CA GLU A 135 20.85 5.50 13.81
C GLU A 135 22.26 4.89 13.96
N PRO A 136 22.46 3.56 13.90
CA PRO A 136 23.79 2.97 14.06
C PRO A 136 24.61 3.12 12.78
N ALA A 137 25.84 3.64 12.89
CA ALA A 137 26.78 3.79 11.76
C ALA A 137 27.18 2.44 11.14
N ASP A 138 27.12 1.38 11.94
CA ASP A 138 27.47 0.00 11.56
C ASP A 138 26.23 -0.80 11.17
N TRP A 139 25.67 -0.50 10.00
CA TRP A 139 24.51 -1.24 9.49
C TRP A 139 24.85 -2.63 8.96
N HIS A 140 26.09 -3.14 9.13
CA HIS A 140 26.61 -4.49 8.84
C HIS A 140 25.77 -5.36 7.87
N GLY A 141 25.40 -4.83 6.71
CA GLY A 141 24.56 -5.56 5.76
C GLY A 141 23.21 -6.01 6.33
N LEU A 142 22.55 -5.24 7.19
CA LEU A 142 21.18 -5.51 7.64
C LEU A 142 20.22 -4.52 7.00
N LYS A 143 19.20 -5.05 6.32
CA LYS A 143 18.18 -4.27 5.64
C LYS A 143 16.84 -4.39 6.38
N PRO A 144 16.31 -3.30 6.98
CA PRO A 144 14.95 -3.30 7.48
C PRO A 144 13.96 -3.38 6.32
N LEU A 145 13.08 -4.38 6.35
CA LEU A 145 11.96 -4.44 5.43
C LEU A 145 10.80 -3.60 5.95
N VAL A 146 9.90 -3.27 5.01
CA VAL A 146 8.64 -2.59 5.29
C VAL A 146 7.84 -3.40 6.33
N PRO A 147 7.37 -2.79 7.43
CA PRO A 147 6.55 -3.48 8.42
C PRO A 147 5.30 -4.12 7.80
N LYS A 148 4.89 -5.28 8.33
CA LYS A 148 3.66 -5.94 7.91
C LYS A 148 2.59 -5.73 8.96
N PHE A 149 1.53 -5.01 8.63
CA PHE A 149 0.39 -4.79 9.53
C PHE A 149 -0.67 -5.86 9.34
N GLY A 150 -1.18 -6.40 10.46
CA GLY A 150 -2.30 -7.34 10.46
C GLY A 150 -3.66 -6.66 10.30
N SER A 151 -4.73 -7.43 10.46
CA SER A 151 -6.12 -6.93 10.34
C SER A 151 -6.56 -5.99 11.47
N GLY A 152 -5.81 -5.96 12.58
CA GLY A 152 -6.05 -5.10 13.73
C GLY A 152 -4.87 -4.16 14.00
N HIS A 153 -4.27 -4.31 15.18
CA HIS A 153 -3.12 -3.52 15.61
C HIS A 153 -1.80 -4.28 15.58
N GLU A 154 -1.83 -5.53 15.13
CA GLU A 154 -0.66 -6.38 15.03
C GLU A 154 0.32 -5.83 14.00
N VAL A 155 1.61 -5.97 14.30
CA VAL A 155 2.68 -5.63 13.36
C VAL A 155 3.82 -6.62 13.46
N THR A 156 4.34 -7.02 12.31
CA THR A 156 5.56 -7.81 12.20
C THR A 156 6.68 -6.92 11.65
N LEU A 157 7.74 -6.75 12.44
CA LEU A 157 9.00 -6.19 11.99
C LEU A 157 9.85 -7.30 11.37
N VAL A 158 10.48 -7.00 10.24
CA VAL A 158 11.30 -7.97 9.52
C VAL A 158 12.64 -7.34 9.19
N MET A 159 13.71 -8.02 9.59
CA MET A 159 15.08 -7.72 9.21
C MET A 159 15.58 -8.77 8.24
N GLN A 160 16.28 -8.34 7.21
CA GLN A 160 16.92 -9.22 6.24
C GLN A 160 18.43 -8.96 6.21
N SER A 161 19.24 -10.00 6.18
CA SER A 161 20.66 -9.87 5.85
C SER A 161 20.82 -9.46 4.37
N ALA A 162 21.76 -8.58 4.08
CA ALA A 162 22.13 -8.10 2.77
C ALA A 162 22.93 -9.13 2.00
N GLU A 163 23.65 -10.00 2.72
CA GLU A 163 24.41 -11.13 2.17
C GLU A 163 23.59 -12.43 2.14
N GLY A 164 22.53 -12.51 2.95
CA GLY A 164 21.65 -13.67 3.04
C GLY A 164 20.71 -13.83 1.84
N TRP A 165 20.37 -15.08 1.52
CA TRP A 165 19.26 -15.39 0.60
C TRP A 165 17.94 -14.84 1.16
N ARG A 166 16.93 -14.63 0.29
CA ARG A 166 15.62 -14.03 0.65
C ARG A 166 14.91 -14.67 1.86
N GLU A 167 15.32 -15.87 2.23
CA GLU A 167 14.74 -16.72 3.27
C GLU A 167 15.33 -16.47 4.66
N GLU A 168 16.52 -15.87 4.77
CA GLU A 168 17.13 -15.50 6.06
C GLU A 168 16.52 -14.19 6.58
N ARG A 169 15.35 -14.34 7.19
CA ARG A 169 14.57 -13.23 7.76
C ARG A 169 14.42 -13.44 9.25
N THR A 170 14.92 -12.49 10.01
CA THR A 170 14.60 -12.41 11.44
C THR A 170 13.32 -11.60 11.59
N VAL A 171 12.32 -12.21 12.21
CA VAL A 171 11.00 -11.61 12.40
C VAL A 171 10.74 -11.37 13.88
N ARG A 172 10.05 -10.28 14.18
CA ARG A 172 9.49 -10.05 15.50
C ARG A 172 8.09 -9.50 15.39
N GLU A 173 7.17 -10.17 16.07
CA GLU A 173 5.76 -9.81 16.09
C GLU A 173 5.43 -9.00 17.35
N PHE A 174 4.58 -8.01 17.18
CA PHE A 174 4.03 -7.21 18.25
C PHE A 174 2.50 -7.19 18.12
N PRO A 175 1.75 -7.43 19.21
CA PRO A 175 0.29 -7.47 19.17
C PRO A 175 -0.35 -6.09 18.94
N ASP A 176 0.35 -5.00 19.28
CA ASP A 176 -0.16 -3.64 19.10
C ASP A 176 0.97 -2.65 18.75
N TYR A 177 1.06 -2.26 17.48
CA TYR A 177 2.06 -1.32 16.96
C TYR A 177 2.05 0.04 17.65
N ARG A 178 0.92 0.44 18.24
CA ARG A 178 0.76 1.73 18.93
C ARG A 178 1.49 1.76 20.26
N LYS A 179 1.73 0.58 20.86
CA LYS A 179 2.42 0.42 22.15
C LYS A 179 3.92 0.20 22.00
N VAL A 180 4.38 -0.19 20.81
CA VAL A 180 5.80 -0.48 20.55
C VAL A 180 6.62 0.79 20.69
N THR A 181 7.56 0.74 21.62
CA THR A 181 8.48 1.84 21.91
C THR A 181 9.72 1.80 21.00
N LYS A 182 10.40 2.95 20.86
CA LYS A 182 11.70 3.01 20.17
C LYS A 182 12.74 2.08 20.82
N THR A 183 12.67 1.92 22.15
CA THR A 183 13.56 1.03 22.90
C THR A 183 13.38 -0.43 22.50
N GLU A 184 12.14 -0.90 22.35
CA GLU A 184 11.87 -2.27 21.90
C GLU A 184 12.28 -2.51 20.46
N MET A 185 12.04 -1.54 19.57
CA MET A 185 12.52 -1.56 18.18
C MET A 185 14.05 -1.66 18.13
N ARG A 186 14.73 -0.82 18.93
CA ARG A 186 16.20 -0.79 18.99
C ARG A 186 16.75 -2.09 19.57
N ALA A 187 16.13 -2.63 20.61
CA ALA A 187 16.53 -3.92 21.18
C ALA A 187 16.43 -5.04 20.15
N PHE A 188 15.36 -5.05 19.34
CA PHE A 188 15.23 -6.00 18.23
C PHE A 188 16.30 -5.81 17.17
N PHE A 189 16.55 -4.57 16.72
CA PHE A 189 17.61 -4.28 15.75
C PHE A 189 19.00 -4.72 16.24
N MET A 190 19.36 -4.39 17.48
CA MET A 190 20.64 -4.77 18.08
C MET A 190 20.77 -6.28 18.27
N GLN A 191 19.67 -6.99 18.55
CA GLN A 191 19.67 -8.45 18.59
C GLN A 191 20.06 -9.02 17.22
N CYS A 192 19.38 -8.59 16.15
CA CYS A 192 19.69 -9.02 14.78
C CYS A 192 21.14 -8.69 14.40
N LEU A 193 21.63 -7.50 14.79
CA LEU A 193 23.01 -7.08 14.56
C LEU A 193 24.02 -8.01 15.26
N SER A 194 23.75 -8.36 16.51
CA SER A 194 24.62 -9.26 17.28
C SER A 194 24.64 -10.69 16.76
N GLU A 195 23.53 -11.15 16.16
CA GLU A 195 23.43 -12.44 15.50
C GLU A 195 24.20 -12.43 14.18
N ALA A 196 24.09 -11.35 13.40
CA ALA A 196 24.82 -11.18 12.14
C ALA A 196 26.34 -11.09 12.31
N VAL A 197 26.83 -10.42 13.37
CA VAL A 197 28.29 -10.32 13.65
C VAL A 197 28.91 -11.65 14.11
N LYS A 198 28.10 -12.59 14.62
CA LYS A 198 28.57 -13.91 15.07
C LYS A 198 28.61 -14.96 13.96
N ALA A 199 27.86 -14.75 12.88
CA ALA A 199 27.79 -15.64 11.72
C ALA A 199 28.98 -15.41 10.79
#